data_AF-A0A1C4EZN2-F1
#
_entry.id   AF-A0A1C4EZN2-F1
#
_cell.length_a   1.000
_cell.length_b   1.000
_cell.length_c   1.000
_cell.angle_alpha   90.00
_cell.angle_beta   90.00
_cell.angle_gamma   90.00
#
_symmetry.space_group_name_H-M   'P 1'
#
loop_
_entity.id
_entity.type
_entity.pdbx_description
1 polymer ?
#
loop_
_entity_poly.entity_id
_entity_poly.type
_entity_poly.pdbx_seq_one_letter_code
_entity_poly.pdbx_strand_id
1 'polypeptide(L)'
;MKNLHKVALVCLLAAITTAGCTGDTGTTPVNPPVDTSTGPLKTDVEAWVTTADKSVLLAKQNVSLLFRDTVNTYPTINVDDSQTFQSIDGFGYCLTGGSASLIHALDPATQDALLQELFATDSNHIGVSYLRVSIGASDMSSSTFTYDDVAAGTEDPTLAQFSIDKENTDLIPILKKILAIAPDIKILGSPWTAPVWMKTNSSFSGGSLKPANYAVYAQYFVKYIQAMKAAGITIDAITPQNEPLNGNNNPSMTMQPDEQTNFIKNALGPAFRDAGLTTKIIVYDHNADRTDYPLSILADAGANAFVDGSAFHLYAGDISALSNVHNAYPDKSVYFTEQWVGGPGNFGGDLKWHITNLIIGATRNWSRNVLEWNLASDANYGPHTSGGCSNCMGALTISGSVTRNVSYYIIGHAAKFIRPGAVRIGSDNNSTFNNVAFKRPDGKHVLLVINTGSSQQAFNIKYNGKIVTPVLPSGAVASFIW
;
A
#
# COMPACT_ATOMS: atom_id res chain seq x y z
N MET A 1 59.09 -19.53 -30.16
CA MET A 1 59.13 -18.07 -30.34
C MET A 1 58.46 -17.43 -29.13
N LYS A 2 59.24 -16.68 -28.34
CA LYS A 2 58.93 -15.54 -27.44
C LYS A 2 57.74 -15.66 -26.47
N ASN A 3 57.81 -15.24 -25.21
CA ASN A 3 58.88 -14.91 -24.28
C ASN A 3 58.18 -14.78 -22.91
N LEU A 4 58.71 -15.45 -21.90
CA LEU A 4 58.36 -15.30 -20.50
C LEU A 4 59.41 -14.35 -19.89
N HIS A 5 58.99 -13.33 -19.11
CA HIS A 5 59.62 -12.81 -17.88
C HIS A 5 59.57 -11.27 -17.69
N LYS A 6 59.23 -10.93 -16.44
CA LYS A 6 59.72 -9.82 -15.59
C LYS A 6 59.26 -8.39 -15.92
N VAL A 7 58.44 -7.85 -15.02
CA VAL A 7 58.48 -6.42 -14.67
C VAL A 7 58.63 -6.33 -13.15
N ALA A 8 59.63 -5.53 -12.75
CA ALA A 8 60.12 -5.36 -11.40
C ALA A 8 59.30 -4.32 -10.62
N LEU A 9 59.13 -4.57 -9.32
CA LEU A 9 58.56 -3.67 -8.33
C LEU A 9 59.65 -2.71 -7.85
N VAL A 10 59.50 -1.41 -8.13
CA VAL A 10 60.39 -0.35 -7.64
C VAL A 10 59.75 0.28 -6.41
N CYS A 11 60.30 -0.02 -5.23
CA CYS A 11 60.02 0.68 -3.99
C CYS A 11 60.92 1.92 -3.90
N LEU A 12 60.33 3.12 -3.84
CA LEU A 12 61.06 4.36 -3.60
C LEU A 12 61.06 4.67 -2.10
N LEU A 13 62.21 4.49 -1.45
CA LEU A 13 62.52 5.06 -0.14
C LEU A 13 62.90 6.53 -0.35
N ALA A 14 62.22 7.46 0.35
CA ALA A 14 62.69 8.81 0.54
C ALA A 14 62.96 9.03 2.04
N ALA A 15 64.24 9.11 2.40
CA ALA A 15 64.71 9.55 3.70
C ALA A 15 64.82 11.08 3.70
N ILE A 16 64.23 11.73 4.70
CA ILE A 16 64.48 13.14 5.01
C ILE A 16 64.90 13.22 6.47
N THR A 17 66.14 13.68 6.69
CA THR A 17 66.64 14.23 7.96
C THR A 17 66.74 15.75 7.72
N THR A 18 66.34 16.65 8.62
CA THR A 18 67.05 17.03 9.85
C THR A 18 66.30 18.15 10.59
N ALA A 19 66.66 18.29 11.87
CA ALA A 19 66.70 19.51 12.69
C ALA A 19 65.39 20.09 13.24
N GLY A 20 65.29 20.01 14.57
CA GLY A 20 64.28 20.68 15.36
C GLY A 20 64.62 22.14 15.69
N CYS A 21 63.57 22.87 16.04
CA CYS A 21 63.62 24.08 16.86
C CYS A 21 62.64 23.89 18.02
N THR A 22 63.18 24.00 19.23
CA THR A 22 62.49 24.08 20.51
C THR A 22 61.75 25.42 20.64
N GLY A 23 60.49 25.38 21.08
CA GLY A 23 59.68 26.56 21.40
C GLY A 23 58.48 26.17 22.24
N ASP A 24 58.47 26.66 23.47
CA ASP A 24 57.59 26.40 24.60
C ASP A 24 56.11 26.83 24.38
N THR A 25 55.17 26.07 24.95
CA THR A 25 53.95 26.51 25.69
C THR A 25 52.93 25.38 25.73
N GLY A 26 52.92 24.64 26.85
CA GLY A 26 51.88 23.67 27.16
C GLY A 26 50.51 24.36 27.31
N THR A 27 49.71 24.31 26.25
CA THR A 27 48.26 24.40 26.34
C THR A 27 47.70 23.12 25.74
N THR A 28 47.31 22.19 26.59
CA THR A 28 46.49 21.06 26.17
C THR A 28 45.21 21.65 25.55
N PRO A 29 44.82 21.23 24.32
CA PRO A 29 43.50 21.54 23.83
C PRO A 29 42.52 20.88 24.78
N VAL A 30 41.82 21.68 25.58
CA VAL A 30 40.61 21.22 26.26
C VAL A 30 39.61 20.99 25.14
N ASN A 31 39.55 19.75 24.65
CA ASN A 31 38.42 19.33 23.84
C ASN A 31 37.16 19.67 24.64
N PRO A 32 36.17 20.35 24.04
CA PRO A 32 34.85 20.46 24.64
C PRO A 32 34.41 19.05 25.05
N PRO A 33 33.70 18.88 26.19
CA PRO A 33 33.18 17.58 26.55
C PRO A 33 32.41 17.06 25.33
N VAL A 34 32.84 15.90 24.81
CA VAL A 34 32.01 15.16 23.88
C VAL A 34 30.76 14.83 24.68
N ASP A 35 29.64 15.48 24.36
CA ASP A 35 28.36 15.11 24.90
C ASP A 35 28.05 13.70 24.38
N THR A 36 28.39 12.71 25.20
CA THR A 36 28.14 11.29 24.99
C THR A 36 26.76 10.90 25.49
N SER A 37 25.78 11.83 25.54
CA SER A 37 24.42 11.48 25.94
C SER A 37 23.85 10.41 25.01
N THR A 38 23.86 9.18 25.51
CA THR A 38 23.18 8.01 24.95
C THR A 38 21.68 8.02 25.24
N GLY A 39 21.17 9.13 25.78
CA GLY A 39 19.76 9.33 26.10
C GLY A 39 18.97 9.93 24.93
N PRO A 40 17.63 9.85 24.98
CA PRO A 40 16.77 10.52 24.01
C PRO A 40 17.01 12.04 24.05
N LEU A 41 17.31 12.64 22.89
CA LEU A 41 17.39 14.09 22.76
C LEU A 41 15.99 14.71 22.89
N LYS A 42 15.92 15.88 23.51
CA LYS A 42 14.68 16.66 23.52
C LYS A 42 14.32 17.06 22.09
N THR A 43 13.09 16.76 21.68
CA THR A 43 12.54 17.10 20.38
C THR A 43 11.06 17.49 20.49
N ASP A 44 10.63 18.45 19.67
CA ASP A 44 9.21 18.79 19.50
C ASP A 44 8.62 17.96 18.36
N VAL A 45 9.46 17.57 17.39
CA VAL A 45 9.08 16.78 16.23
C VAL A 45 9.84 15.46 16.23
N GLU A 46 9.13 14.36 16.29
CA GLU A 46 9.70 13.03 16.13
C GLU A 46 9.84 12.70 14.63
N ALA A 47 10.88 11.96 14.25
CA ALA A 47 11.12 11.59 12.85
C ALA A 47 11.44 10.10 12.73
N TRP A 48 10.80 9.43 11.78
CA TRP A 48 11.15 8.08 11.34
C TRP A 48 11.63 8.13 9.90
N VAL A 49 12.74 7.46 9.59
CA VAL A 49 13.42 7.56 8.29
C VAL A 49 13.63 6.18 7.67
N THR A 50 13.50 6.12 6.35
CA THR A 50 14.06 5.04 5.51
C THR A 50 14.94 5.66 4.43
N THR A 51 16.17 5.16 4.26
CA THR A 51 17.09 5.60 3.22
C THR A 51 17.08 4.67 2.01
N ALA A 52 17.30 5.22 0.82
CA ALA A 52 17.30 4.46 -0.43
C ALA A 52 18.37 3.34 -0.48
N ASP A 53 19.44 3.47 0.29
CA ASP A 53 20.53 2.50 0.41
C ASP A 53 20.34 1.46 1.52
N LYS A 54 19.18 1.49 2.21
CA LYS A 54 18.82 0.61 3.34
C LYS A 54 19.68 0.78 4.60
N SER A 55 20.52 1.81 4.70
CA SER A 55 21.28 2.09 5.93
C SER A 55 20.39 2.45 7.12
N VAL A 56 19.19 2.99 6.85
CA VAL A 56 18.13 3.22 7.83
C VAL A 56 16.82 2.66 7.27
N LEU A 57 16.07 1.93 8.10
CA LEU A 57 14.85 1.22 7.70
C LEU A 57 13.75 1.46 8.74
N LEU A 58 12.83 2.41 8.44
CA LEU A 58 11.73 2.86 9.30
C LEU A 58 12.15 3.05 10.78
N ALA A 59 13.29 3.69 11.01
CA ALA A 59 13.84 3.85 12.35
C ALA A 59 13.58 5.26 12.90
N LYS A 60 13.23 5.34 14.19
CA LYS A 60 13.13 6.61 14.91
C LYS A 60 14.51 7.26 15.01
N GLN A 61 14.60 8.53 14.65
CA GLN A 61 15.84 9.29 14.70
C GLN A 61 16.01 9.94 16.07
N ASN A 62 17.21 9.85 16.66
CA ASN A 62 17.57 10.57 17.89
C ASN A 62 18.18 11.93 17.52
N VAL A 63 17.34 12.87 17.11
CA VAL A 63 17.73 14.22 16.67
C VAL A 63 16.87 15.28 17.36
N SER A 64 17.45 16.45 17.65
CA SER A 64 16.71 17.56 18.27
C SER A 64 16.06 18.44 17.21
N LEU A 65 14.77 18.23 16.96
CA LEU A 65 13.95 19.01 16.03
C LEU A 65 12.97 19.86 16.86
N LEU A 66 13.37 21.10 17.13
CA LEU A 66 12.60 22.05 17.95
C LEU A 66 12.01 23.15 17.08
N PHE A 67 10.74 23.48 17.28
CA PHE A 67 10.10 24.61 16.61
C PHE A 67 10.65 25.93 17.15
N ARG A 68 11.08 26.82 16.26
CA ARG A 68 11.67 28.13 16.60
C ARG A 68 11.08 29.24 15.73
N ASP A 69 11.14 30.47 16.23
CA ASP A 69 10.77 31.69 15.48
C ASP A 69 11.89 32.16 14.53
N THR A 70 12.94 31.36 14.38
CA THR A 70 14.09 31.67 13.53
C THR A 70 13.67 31.68 12.05
N VAL A 71 14.31 32.51 11.23
CA VAL A 71 14.13 32.50 9.78
C VAL A 71 15.43 32.07 9.12
N ASN A 72 15.35 31.22 8.11
CA ASN A 72 16.47 30.84 7.24
C ASN A 72 15.97 30.76 5.78
N THR A 73 16.87 30.45 4.84
CA THR A 73 16.57 30.44 3.40
C THR A 73 16.41 29.03 2.81
N TYR A 74 16.26 28.00 3.64
CA TYR A 74 16.02 26.65 3.13
C TYR A 74 14.63 26.54 2.47
N PRO A 75 14.46 25.61 1.50
CA PRO A 75 13.13 25.28 0.98
C PRO A 75 12.19 24.98 2.14
N THR A 76 10.99 25.54 2.11
CA THR A 76 10.03 25.45 3.22
C THR A 76 8.80 24.70 2.77
N ILE A 77 8.36 23.74 3.58
CA ILE A 77 7.04 23.13 3.50
C ILE A 77 6.15 23.82 4.53
N ASN A 78 5.10 24.49 4.06
CA ASN A 78 4.10 25.12 4.92
C ASN A 78 2.97 24.13 5.17
N VAL A 79 2.71 23.81 6.44
CA VAL A 79 1.57 22.99 6.87
C VAL A 79 0.47 23.88 7.43
N ASP A 80 -0.75 23.73 6.91
CA ASP A 80 -1.93 24.50 7.27
C ASP A 80 -3.08 23.54 7.63
N ASP A 81 -3.35 23.38 8.93
CA ASP A 81 -4.40 22.50 9.44
C ASP A 81 -5.79 23.16 9.49
N SER A 82 -5.91 24.41 9.03
CA SER A 82 -7.20 25.05 8.75
C SER A 82 -7.81 24.61 7.42
N GLN A 83 -6.98 24.10 6.50
CA GLN A 83 -7.41 23.48 5.26
C GLN A 83 -7.53 21.97 5.45
N THR A 84 -8.74 21.44 5.26
CA THR A 84 -9.02 20.00 5.41
C THR A 84 -9.55 19.41 4.10
N PHE A 85 -9.31 18.11 3.93
CA PHE A 85 -9.74 17.34 2.76
C PHE A 85 -10.42 16.04 3.20
N GLN A 86 -10.19 14.92 2.51
CA GLN A 86 -10.80 13.64 2.85
C GLN A 86 -10.25 13.03 4.14
N SER A 87 -11.09 12.23 4.80
CA SER A 87 -10.67 11.32 5.86
C SER A 87 -10.03 10.07 5.27
N ILE A 88 -9.04 9.52 5.98
CA ILE A 88 -8.29 8.35 5.57
C ILE A 88 -8.91 7.09 6.20
N ASP A 89 -9.15 6.11 5.34
CA ASP A 89 -9.70 4.81 5.67
C ASP A 89 -8.61 3.83 6.11
N GLY A 90 -7.41 3.91 5.52
CA GLY A 90 -6.26 3.14 5.96
C GLY A 90 -5.25 2.84 4.87
N PHE A 91 -4.19 2.15 5.25
CA PHE A 91 -3.09 1.73 4.36
C PHE A 91 -2.80 0.26 4.59
N GLY A 92 -2.39 -0.44 3.53
CA GLY A 92 -2.04 -1.84 3.65
C GLY A 92 -1.75 -2.53 2.34
N TYR A 93 -2.22 -3.77 2.27
CA TYR A 93 -1.82 -4.73 1.24
C TYR A 93 -3.01 -5.56 0.77
N CYS A 94 -2.79 -6.31 -0.30
CA CYS A 94 -3.65 -7.38 -0.70
C CYS A 94 -3.19 -8.69 -0.05
N LEU A 95 -4.03 -9.22 0.85
CA LEU A 95 -3.86 -10.55 1.45
C LEU A 95 -4.41 -11.58 0.47
N THR A 96 -3.60 -11.92 -0.52
CA THR A 96 -3.93 -12.92 -1.55
C THR A 96 -3.97 -14.32 -0.93
N GLY A 97 -4.58 -15.29 -1.63
CA GLY A 97 -4.55 -16.68 -1.20
C GLY A 97 -3.12 -17.21 -1.00
N GLY A 98 -2.19 -16.84 -1.89
CA GLY A 98 -0.78 -17.17 -1.76
C GLY A 98 -0.10 -16.54 -0.56
N SER A 99 -0.36 -15.24 -0.31
CA SER A 99 0.11 -14.57 0.90
C SER A 99 -0.38 -15.27 2.16
N ALA A 100 -1.67 -15.61 2.21
CA ALA A 100 -2.27 -16.30 3.34
C ALA A 100 -1.63 -17.68 3.57
N SER A 101 -1.45 -18.49 2.52
CA SER A 101 -0.81 -19.81 2.63
C SER A 101 0.64 -19.70 3.14
N LEU A 102 1.42 -18.74 2.65
CA LEU A 102 2.81 -18.54 3.09
C LEU A 102 2.90 -18.13 4.56
N ILE A 103 2.05 -17.20 5.00
CA ILE A 103 1.99 -16.78 6.40
C ILE A 103 1.47 -17.91 7.28
N HIS A 104 0.47 -18.66 6.81
CA HIS A 104 -0.11 -19.78 7.53
C HIS A 104 0.89 -20.91 7.77
N ALA A 105 1.79 -21.16 6.81
CA ALA A 105 2.82 -22.19 6.89
C ALA A 105 4.01 -21.86 7.82
N LEU A 106 4.12 -20.63 8.33
CA LEU A 106 5.12 -20.28 9.34
C LEU A 106 4.88 -21.06 10.64
N ASP A 107 5.94 -21.28 11.41
CA ASP A 107 5.76 -21.81 12.76
C ASP A 107 4.92 -20.83 13.62
N PRO A 108 4.13 -21.32 14.60
CA PRO A 108 3.17 -20.49 15.31
C PRO A 108 3.78 -19.25 15.98
N ALA A 109 5.00 -19.35 16.52
CA ALA A 109 5.65 -18.24 17.21
C ALA A 109 6.08 -17.15 16.21
N THR A 110 6.69 -17.55 15.09
CA THR A 110 7.05 -16.61 14.02
C THR A 110 5.82 -15.97 13.39
N GLN A 111 4.75 -16.76 13.17
CA GLN A 111 3.48 -16.26 12.66
C GLN A 111 2.86 -15.22 13.57
N ASP A 112 2.72 -15.51 14.87
CA ASP A 112 2.09 -14.59 15.83
C ASP A 112 2.93 -13.31 15.97
N ALA A 113 4.26 -13.42 16.04
CA ALA A 113 5.15 -12.26 16.08
C ALA A 113 5.05 -11.39 14.82
N LEU A 114 4.97 -12.02 13.64
CA LEU A 114 4.80 -11.32 12.37
C LEU A 114 3.44 -10.60 12.29
N LEU A 115 2.36 -11.25 12.71
CA LEU A 115 1.03 -10.62 12.70
C LEU A 115 0.95 -9.46 13.69
N GLN A 116 1.57 -9.57 14.87
CA GLN A 116 1.71 -8.43 15.79
C GLN A 116 2.50 -7.29 15.14
N GLU A 117 3.64 -7.59 14.50
CA GLU A 117 4.43 -6.60 13.76
C GLU A 117 3.64 -5.83 12.71
N LEU A 118 2.83 -6.55 11.93
CA LEU A 118 2.06 -5.95 10.85
C LEU A 118 0.85 -5.17 11.35
N PHE A 119 0.10 -5.66 12.35
CA PHE A 119 -1.25 -5.15 12.62
C PHE A 119 -1.40 -4.42 13.96
N ALA A 120 -0.54 -4.64 14.94
CA ALA A 120 -0.58 -3.88 16.19
C ALA A 120 -0.13 -2.43 16.00
N THR A 121 -0.54 -1.54 16.91
CA THR A 121 -0.37 -0.09 16.76
C THR A 121 0.60 0.55 17.74
N ASP A 122 1.12 -0.21 18.69
CA ASP A 122 2.08 0.22 19.70
C ASP A 122 3.52 -0.13 19.32
N SER A 123 4.47 0.31 20.15
CA SER A 123 5.89 -0.04 20.01
C SER A 123 6.44 0.22 18.59
N ASN A 124 7.11 -0.77 18.00
CA ASN A 124 7.71 -0.74 16.66
C ASN A 124 6.81 -1.35 15.57
N HIS A 125 5.56 -1.71 15.89
CA HIS A 125 4.63 -2.31 14.92
C HIS A 125 4.12 -1.27 13.92
N ILE A 126 3.78 -1.69 12.70
CA ILE A 126 3.43 -0.77 11.60
C ILE A 126 1.93 -0.50 11.47
N GLY A 127 1.08 -1.30 12.12
CA GLY A 127 -0.36 -1.05 12.19
C GLY A 127 -1.07 -0.97 10.84
N VAL A 128 -0.87 -1.94 9.94
CA VAL A 128 -1.69 -2.11 8.74
C VAL A 128 -3.18 -2.00 9.12
N SER A 129 -3.92 -1.18 8.38
CA SER A 129 -5.30 -0.78 8.74
C SER A 129 -6.33 -1.05 7.66
N TYR A 130 -5.89 -1.54 6.49
CA TYR A 130 -6.76 -1.87 5.38
C TYR A 130 -6.19 -3.08 4.63
N LEU A 131 -7.01 -4.09 4.38
CA LEU A 131 -6.68 -5.23 3.54
C LEU A 131 -7.60 -5.31 2.33
N ARG A 132 -7.06 -5.78 1.21
CA ARG A 132 -7.86 -6.28 0.08
C ARG A 132 -7.70 -7.79 -0.03
N VAL A 133 -8.79 -8.50 -0.29
CA VAL A 133 -8.84 -9.95 -0.46
C VAL A 133 -9.55 -10.30 -1.76
N SER A 134 -9.27 -11.49 -2.28
CA SER A 134 -9.99 -12.02 -3.43
C SER A 134 -11.30 -12.69 -3.03
N ILE A 135 -12.34 -12.47 -3.82
CA ILE A 135 -13.57 -13.26 -3.78
C ILE A 135 -13.36 -14.43 -4.76
N GLY A 136 -12.95 -15.58 -4.23
CA GLY A 136 -12.42 -16.70 -5.00
C GLY A 136 -10.91 -16.55 -5.22
N ALA A 137 -10.38 -17.18 -6.27
CA ALA A 137 -8.96 -17.08 -6.60
C ALA A 137 -8.57 -15.70 -7.15
N SER A 138 -7.31 -15.35 -6.88
CA SER A 138 -6.55 -14.33 -7.60
C SER A 138 -5.51 -15.00 -8.50
N ASP A 139 -4.77 -14.20 -9.26
CA ASP A 139 -3.58 -14.67 -9.96
C ASP A 139 -2.42 -15.01 -9.01
N MET A 140 -2.42 -14.45 -7.80
CA MET A 140 -1.51 -14.81 -6.71
C MET A 140 -2.09 -15.89 -5.78
N SER A 141 -2.93 -16.77 -6.31
CA SER A 141 -3.37 -18.00 -5.67
C SER A 141 -2.64 -19.21 -6.26
N SER A 142 -2.56 -20.33 -5.53
CA SER A 142 -1.90 -21.57 -6.03
C SER A 142 -2.67 -22.26 -7.15
N SER A 143 -3.97 -21.98 -7.28
CA SER A 143 -4.87 -22.54 -8.29
C SER A 143 -6.04 -21.59 -8.53
N THR A 144 -6.65 -21.67 -9.71
CA THR A 144 -7.90 -20.98 -10.02
C THR A 144 -9.08 -21.70 -9.37
N PHE A 145 -10.01 -20.95 -8.81
CA PHE A 145 -11.30 -21.45 -8.32
C PHE A 145 -12.27 -20.29 -8.12
N THR A 146 -13.55 -20.63 -8.04
CA THR A 146 -14.58 -19.75 -7.47
C THR A 146 -15.25 -20.45 -6.29
N TYR A 147 -16.19 -19.78 -5.63
CA TYR A 147 -16.95 -20.39 -4.54
C TYR A 147 -18.16 -21.20 -5.02
N ASP A 148 -18.39 -21.30 -6.34
CA ASP A 148 -19.53 -22.02 -6.92
C ASP A 148 -19.11 -22.75 -8.20
N ASP A 149 -17.97 -23.45 -8.12
CA ASP A 149 -17.47 -24.29 -9.20
C ASP A 149 -18.29 -25.60 -9.27
N VAL A 150 -18.81 -25.91 -10.46
CA VAL A 150 -19.61 -27.10 -10.73
C VAL A 150 -18.96 -27.96 -11.81
N ALA A 151 -19.49 -29.16 -12.03
CA ALA A 151 -19.02 -30.04 -13.09
C ALA A 151 -19.11 -29.33 -14.46
N ALA A 152 -18.12 -29.60 -15.33
CA ALA A 152 -18.09 -28.99 -16.66
C ALA A 152 -19.38 -29.31 -17.44
N GLY A 153 -20.02 -28.28 -17.98
CA GLY A 153 -21.29 -28.40 -18.71
C GLY A 153 -22.54 -28.36 -17.83
N THR A 154 -22.43 -28.17 -16.51
CA THR A 154 -23.57 -27.93 -15.61
C THR A 154 -23.62 -26.47 -15.16
N GLU A 155 -24.79 -26.04 -14.67
CA GLU A 155 -25.03 -24.71 -14.09
C GLU A 155 -25.68 -24.87 -12.71
N ASP A 156 -25.50 -23.88 -11.82
CA ASP A 156 -26.16 -23.85 -10.51
C ASP A 156 -26.89 -22.51 -10.29
N PRO A 157 -28.06 -22.30 -10.93
CA PRO A 157 -28.80 -21.06 -10.82
C PRO A 157 -29.33 -20.78 -9.40
N THR A 158 -29.27 -21.77 -8.50
CA THR A 158 -29.70 -21.65 -7.09
C THR A 158 -28.54 -21.40 -6.12
N LEU A 159 -27.29 -21.45 -6.60
CA LEU A 159 -26.08 -21.42 -5.77
C LEU A 159 -26.12 -22.48 -4.66
N ALA A 160 -26.66 -23.66 -4.95
CA ALA A 160 -26.75 -24.79 -4.01
C ALA A 160 -25.37 -25.36 -3.64
N GLN A 161 -24.37 -25.22 -4.52
CA GLN A 161 -22.99 -25.66 -4.34
C GLN A 161 -22.08 -24.55 -3.80
N PHE A 162 -22.61 -23.34 -3.59
CA PHE A 162 -21.81 -22.23 -3.07
C PHE A 162 -21.16 -22.59 -1.73
N SER A 163 -19.84 -22.46 -1.64
CA SER A 163 -19.09 -22.63 -0.40
C SER A 163 -17.77 -21.84 -0.40
N ILE A 164 -17.48 -21.20 0.74
CA ILE A 164 -16.17 -20.58 1.03
C ILE A 164 -15.22 -21.55 1.74
N ASP A 165 -15.53 -22.85 1.82
CA ASP A 165 -14.78 -23.81 2.64
C ASP A 165 -13.30 -23.92 2.26
N LYS A 166 -12.95 -23.62 1.00
CA LYS A 166 -11.56 -23.56 0.55
C LYS A 166 -10.74 -22.52 1.32
N GLU A 167 -11.36 -21.46 1.80
CA GLU A 167 -10.70 -20.42 2.59
C GLU A 167 -10.49 -20.81 4.06
N ASN A 168 -11.13 -21.89 4.54
CA ASN A 168 -10.94 -22.37 5.92
C ASN A 168 -9.54 -22.95 6.15
N THR A 169 -8.79 -23.23 5.09
CA THR A 169 -7.42 -23.75 5.22
C THR A 169 -6.43 -22.67 5.60
N ASP A 170 -6.40 -21.53 4.90
CA ASP A 170 -5.35 -20.52 5.06
C ASP A 170 -5.91 -19.11 5.34
N LEU A 171 -6.77 -18.58 4.46
CA LEU A 171 -7.21 -17.18 4.51
C LEU A 171 -8.03 -16.85 5.76
N ILE A 172 -9.07 -17.63 6.06
CA ILE A 172 -9.95 -17.37 7.21
C ILE A 172 -9.20 -17.51 8.55
N PRO A 173 -8.37 -18.55 8.78
CA PRO A 173 -7.54 -18.63 9.97
C PRO A 173 -6.64 -17.40 10.17
N ILE A 174 -5.96 -16.94 9.11
CA ILE A 174 -5.11 -15.75 9.18
C ILE A 174 -5.92 -14.49 9.44
N LEU A 175 -7.03 -14.27 8.74
CA LEU A 175 -7.92 -13.11 8.98
C LEU A 175 -8.45 -13.08 10.42
N LYS A 176 -8.80 -14.23 11.01
CA LYS A 176 -9.24 -14.30 12.41
C LYS A 176 -8.13 -13.88 13.38
N LYS A 177 -6.89 -14.29 13.14
CA LYS A 177 -5.74 -13.84 13.94
C LYS A 177 -5.51 -12.34 13.79
N ILE A 178 -5.63 -11.81 12.57
CA ILE A 178 -5.51 -10.37 12.30
C ILE A 178 -6.59 -9.59 13.04
N LEU A 179 -7.86 -10.03 12.97
CA LEU A 179 -8.99 -9.37 13.65
C LEU A 179 -8.89 -9.41 15.18
N ALA A 180 -8.19 -10.40 15.75
CA ALA A 180 -7.91 -10.41 17.18
C ALA A 180 -6.93 -9.30 17.61
N ILE A 181 -6.09 -8.81 16.68
CA ILE A 181 -5.11 -7.73 16.91
C ILE A 181 -5.69 -6.37 16.49
N ALA A 182 -6.36 -6.33 15.34
CA ALA A 182 -6.93 -5.14 14.73
C ALA A 182 -8.41 -5.38 14.38
N PRO A 183 -9.32 -5.33 15.38
CA PRO A 183 -10.74 -5.65 15.19
C PRO A 183 -11.47 -4.69 14.25
N ASP A 184 -10.98 -3.45 14.13
CA ASP A 184 -11.56 -2.40 13.28
C ASP A 184 -10.87 -2.29 11.90
N ILE A 185 -10.05 -3.27 11.51
CA ILE A 185 -9.40 -3.27 10.20
C ILE A 185 -10.45 -3.32 9.09
N LYS A 186 -10.26 -2.49 8.05
CA LYS A 186 -11.15 -2.51 6.89
C LYS A 186 -10.74 -3.60 5.91
N ILE A 187 -11.73 -4.29 5.32
CA ILE A 187 -11.51 -5.35 4.34
C ILE A 187 -12.32 -5.06 3.07
N LEU A 188 -11.63 -4.97 1.93
CA LEU A 188 -12.23 -4.89 0.60
C LEU A 188 -12.13 -6.24 -0.11
N GLY A 189 -13.24 -6.73 -0.67
CA GLY A 189 -13.27 -7.92 -1.52
C GLY A 189 -13.38 -7.58 -3.01
N SER A 190 -12.64 -8.25 -3.88
CA SER A 190 -12.86 -8.17 -5.33
C SER A 190 -12.79 -9.55 -5.98
N PRO A 191 -13.72 -9.93 -6.88
CA PRO A 191 -13.55 -11.13 -7.69
C PRO A 191 -12.68 -10.85 -8.91
N TRP A 192 -11.83 -11.81 -9.26
CA TRP A 192 -11.11 -11.78 -10.54
C TRP A 192 -11.95 -12.39 -11.66
N THR A 193 -12.92 -13.23 -11.30
CA THR A 193 -13.84 -13.85 -12.26
C THR A 193 -15.13 -14.27 -11.57
N ALA A 194 -16.22 -14.34 -12.33
CA ALA A 194 -17.41 -15.11 -11.94
C ALA A 194 -17.15 -16.64 -12.08
N PRO A 195 -17.97 -17.50 -11.46
CA PRO A 195 -18.00 -18.93 -11.75
C PRO A 195 -18.05 -19.19 -13.26
N VAL A 196 -17.27 -20.15 -13.75
CA VAL A 196 -17.05 -20.30 -15.20
C VAL A 196 -18.35 -20.57 -15.98
N TRP A 197 -19.31 -21.27 -15.37
CA TRP A 197 -20.61 -21.54 -15.99
C TRP A 197 -21.43 -20.25 -16.22
N MET A 198 -21.16 -19.19 -15.45
CA MET A 198 -21.80 -17.88 -15.60
C MET A 198 -21.23 -17.05 -16.77
N LYS A 199 -20.10 -17.46 -17.35
CA LYS A 199 -19.33 -16.68 -18.34
C LYS A 199 -19.59 -17.11 -19.78
N THR A 200 -19.39 -16.19 -20.71
CA THR A 200 -19.60 -16.40 -22.15
C THR A 200 -18.67 -17.45 -22.78
N ASN A 201 -17.52 -17.72 -22.17
CA ASN A 201 -16.51 -18.64 -22.68
C ASN A 201 -16.25 -19.87 -21.81
N SER A 202 -16.95 -19.99 -20.67
CA SER A 202 -16.77 -21.09 -19.71
C SER A 202 -15.32 -21.34 -19.27
N SER A 203 -14.53 -20.27 -19.11
CA SER A 203 -13.11 -20.32 -18.72
C SER A 203 -12.82 -19.38 -17.54
N PHE A 204 -11.78 -19.70 -16.76
CA PHE A 204 -11.27 -18.81 -15.70
C PHE A 204 -10.61 -17.55 -16.25
N SER A 205 -10.12 -17.56 -17.49
CA SER A 205 -9.48 -16.40 -18.13
C SER A 205 -10.34 -15.84 -19.26
N GLY A 206 -10.41 -14.51 -19.34
CA GLY A 206 -11.18 -13.76 -20.33
C GLY A 206 -12.69 -13.99 -20.24
N GLY A 207 -13.40 -13.66 -21.32
CA GLY A 207 -14.86 -13.75 -21.38
C GLY A 207 -15.55 -12.71 -20.49
N SER A 208 -16.88 -12.63 -20.61
CA SER A 208 -17.70 -11.68 -19.85
C SER A 208 -18.80 -12.41 -19.08
N LEU A 209 -19.36 -11.74 -18.08
CA LEU A 209 -20.55 -12.21 -17.37
C LEU A 209 -21.75 -12.21 -18.31
N LYS A 210 -22.43 -13.36 -18.46
CA LYS A 210 -23.68 -13.43 -19.25
C LYS A 210 -24.74 -12.54 -18.58
N PRO A 211 -25.45 -11.65 -19.31
CA PRO A 211 -26.52 -10.83 -18.74
C PRO A 211 -27.60 -11.63 -18.01
N ALA A 212 -27.93 -12.82 -18.50
CA ALA A 212 -28.88 -13.74 -17.87
C ALA A 212 -28.46 -14.16 -16.44
N ASN A 213 -27.17 -14.08 -16.11
CA ASN A 213 -26.63 -14.46 -14.82
C ASN A 213 -26.41 -13.29 -13.86
N TYR A 214 -26.77 -12.05 -14.22
CA TYR A 214 -26.59 -10.89 -13.33
C TYR A 214 -27.28 -11.09 -11.98
N ALA A 215 -28.52 -11.57 -11.97
CA ALA A 215 -29.25 -11.81 -10.73
C ALA A 215 -28.59 -12.87 -9.85
N VAL A 216 -28.16 -14.00 -10.44
CA VAL A 216 -27.50 -15.08 -9.70
C VAL A 216 -26.12 -14.65 -9.21
N TYR A 217 -25.36 -13.92 -10.03
CA TYR A 217 -24.05 -13.41 -9.61
C TYR A 217 -24.15 -12.35 -8.51
N ALA A 218 -25.20 -11.51 -8.51
CA ALA A 218 -25.47 -10.63 -7.37
C ALA A 218 -25.73 -11.42 -6.08
N GLN A 219 -26.45 -12.54 -6.15
CA GLN A 219 -26.66 -13.43 -5.00
C GLN A 219 -25.37 -14.15 -4.57
N TYR A 220 -24.43 -14.40 -5.49
CA TYR A 220 -23.10 -14.93 -5.18
C TYR A 220 -22.33 -13.97 -4.25
N PHE A 221 -22.36 -12.66 -4.52
CA PHE A 221 -21.79 -11.66 -3.59
C PHE A 221 -22.50 -11.63 -2.24
N VAL A 222 -23.84 -11.68 -2.22
CA VAL A 222 -24.62 -11.71 -0.97
C VAL A 222 -24.23 -12.91 -0.12
N LYS A 223 -24.15 -14.11 -0.72
CA LYS A 223 -23.72 -15.33 -0.02
C LYS A 223 -22.30 -15.22 0.50
N TYR A 224 -21.36 -14.67 -0.28
CA TYR A 224 -19.99 -14.43 0.16
C TYR A 224 -19.93 -13.52 1.39
N ILE A 225 -20.58 -12.36 1.34
CA ILE A 225 -20.57 -11.39 2.46
C ILE A 225 -21.20 -12.00 3.71
N GLN A 226 -22.31 -12.72 3.57
CA GLN A 226 -22.96 -13.41 4.69
C GLN A 226 -22.11 -14.53 5.27
N ALA A 227 -21.43 -15.32 4.42
CA ALA A 227 -20.56 -16.41 4.86
C ALA A 227 -19.31 -15.89 5.58
N MET A 228 -18.68 -14.83 5.06
CA MET A 228 -17.57 -14.13 5.75
C MET A 228 -18.03 -13.57 7.10
N LYS A 229 -19.23 -12.96 7.14
CA LYS A 229 -19.80 -12.44 8.39
C LYS A 229 -20.07 -13.57 9.40
N ALA A 230 -20.57 -14.71 8.95
CA ALA A 230 -20.75 -15.90 9.79
C ALA A 230 -19.43 -16.47 10.33
N ALA A 231 -18.33 -16.30 9.58
CA ALA A 231 -16.98 -16.60 10.04
C ALA A 231 -16.39 -15.53 10.98
N GLY A 232 -17.13 -14.46 11.30
CA GLY A 232 -16.70 -13.35 12.16
C GLY A 232 -15.94 -12.23 11.43
N ILE A 233 -15.94 -12.24 10.09
CA ILE A 233 -15.18 -11.31 9.26
C ILE A 233 -16.15 -10.36 8.56
N THR A 234 -16.02 -9.06 8.80
CA THR A 234 -16.85 -8.06 8.12
C THR A 234 -16.17 -7.63 6.83
N ILE A 235 -16.90 -7.65 5.71
CA ILE A 235 -16.45 -7.08 4.43
C ILE A 235 -17.02 -5.68 4.32
N ASP A 236 -16.16 -4.66 4.41
CA ASP A 236 -16.55 -3.26 4.40
C ASP A 236 -16.94 -2.77 3.01
N ALA A 237 -16.24 -3.24 1.99
CA ALA A 237 -16.45 -2.87 0.62
C ALA A 237 -16.19 -4.03 -0.34
N ILE A 238 -16.81 -3.96 -1.52
CA ILE A 238 -16.42 -4.78 -2.66
C ILE A 238 -16.22 -3.93 -3.90
N THR A 239 -15.51 -4.48 -4.87
CA THR A 239 -15.59 -4.04 -6.27
C THR A 239 -16.28 -5.13 -7.09
N PRO A 240 -17.10 -4.79 -8.12
CA PRO A 240 -17.80 -5.80 -8.91
C PRO A 240 -16.90 -6.74 -9.70
N GLN A 241 -15.67 -6.31 -10.02
CA GLN A 241 -14.70 -7.04 -10.81
C GLN A 241 -13.33 -6.38 -10.66
N ASN A 242 -12.28 -7.17 -10.44
CA ASN A 242 -10.89 -6.74 -10.54
C ASN A 242 -10.53 -6.47 -11.99
N GLU A 243 -9.95 -5.31 -12.29
CA GLU A 243 -9.43 -4.95 -13.61
C GLU A 243 -10.39 -5.30 -14.77
N PRO A 244 -11.62 -4.78 -14.80
CA PRO A 244 -12.67 -5.22 -15.72
C PRO A 244 -12.37 -5.01 -17.22
N LEU A 245 -11.26 -4.34 -17.57
CA LEU A 245 -10.80 -4.21 -18.96
C LEU A 245 -9.63 -5.16 -19.31
N ASN A 246 -9.17 -5.98 -18.35
CA ASN A 246 -8.09 -6.93 -18.52
C ASN A 246 -8.64 -8.37 -18.59
N GLY A 247 -8.69 -8.94 -19.79
CA GLY A 247 -9.09 -10.34 -20.01
C GLY A 247 -7.94 -11.34 -20.06
N ASN A 248 -6.70 -10.92 -19.76
CA ASN A 248 -5.50 -11.72 -20.02
C ASN A 248 -4.94 -12.43 -18.78
N ASN A 249 -5.33 -11.99 -17.57
CA ASN A 249 -4.88 -12.63 -16.34
C ASN A 249 -5.61 -13.97 -16.12
N ASN A 250 -5.15 -14.77 -15.16
CA ASN A 250 -5.78 -16.03 -14.80
C ASN A 250 -5.92 -16.14 -13.27
N PRO A 251 -7.12 -15.97 -12.68
CA PRO A 251 -8.39 -15.72 -13.35
C PRO A 251 -8.55 -14.27 -13.84
N SER A 252 -9.46 -14.06 -14.79
CA SER A 252 -9.91 -12.74 -15.25
C SER A 252 -11.32 -12.81 -15.85
N MET A 253 -12.04 -11.69 -15.84
CA MET A 253 -13.31 -11.52 -16.54
C MET A 253 -13.46 -10.06 -16.98
N THR A 254 -13.81 -9.85 -18.24
CA THR A 254 -14.07 -8.50 -18.75
C THR A 254 -15.48 -8.05 -18.40
N MET A 255 -15.64 -6.77 -18.09
CA MET A 255 -16.90 -6.11 -17.82
C MET A 255 -16.82 -4.66 -18.31
N GLN A 256 -17.52 -4.32 -19.39
CA GLN A 256 -17.55 -2.96 -19.93
C GLN A 256 -18.32 -2.00 -19.00
N PRO A 257 -18.14 -0.67 -19.13
CA PRO A 257 -18.79 0.30 -18.22
C PRO A 257 -20.32 0.18 -18.19
N ASP A 258 -20.95 -0.08 -19.33
CA ASP A 258 -22.40 -0.28 -19.46
C ASP A 258 -22.85 -1.61 -18.83
N GLU A 259 -22.06 -2.67 -18.98
CA GLU A 259 -22.28 -3.95 -18.30
C GLU A 259 -22.21 -3.78 -16.77
N GLN A 260 -21.18 -3.09 -16.24
CA GLN A 260 -21.04 -2.82 -14.81
C GLN A 260 -22.17 -1.91 -14.30
N THR A 261 -22.56 -0.89 -15.06
CA THR A 261 -23.72 -0.02 -14.76
C THR A 261 -24.99 -0.86 -14.62
N ASN A 262 -25.27 -1.71 -15.61
CA ASN A 262 -26.47 -2.54 -15.63
C ASN A 262 -26.47 -3.61 -14.55
N PHE A 263 -25.31 -4.21 -14.25
CA PHE A 263 -25.17 -5.16 -13.16
C PHE A 263 -25.45 -4.50 -11.80
N ILE A 264 -24.89 -3.32 -11.56
CA ILE A 264 -25.11 -2.58 -10.30
C ILE A 264 -26.58 -2.17 -10.17
N LYS A 265 -27.12 -1.47 -11.16
CA LYS A 265 -28.47 -0.90 -11.10
C LYS A 265 -29.55 -1.97 -10.98
N ASN A 266 -29.44 -3.05 -11.78
CA ASN A 266 -30.53 -4.00 -11.95
C ASN A 266 -30.37 -5.28 -11.11
N ALA A 267 -29.20 -5.54 -10.52
CA ALA A 267 -28.96 -6.78 -9.77
C ALA A 267 -28.22 -6.55 -8.44
N LEU A 268 -26.94 -6.12 -8.47
CA LEU A 268 -26.08 -6.09 -7.29
C LEU A 268 -26.59 -5.12 -6.21
N GLY A 269 -26.90 -3.88 -6.59
CA GLY A 269 -27.43 -2.87 -5.67
C GLY A 269 -28.74 -3.29 -5.00
N PRO A 270 -29.78 -3.67 -5.78
CA PRO A 270 -31.01 -4.23 -5.25
C PRO A 270 -30.79 -5.45 -4.33
N ALA A 271 -29.93 -6.39 -4.73
CA ALA A 271 -29.65 -7.58 -3.91
C ALA A 271 -29.03 -7.23 -2.55
N PHE A 272 -28.11 -6.26 -2.51
CA PHE A 272 -27.50 -5.80 -1.25
C PHE A 272 -28.53 -5.12 -0.35
N ARG A 273 -29.35 -4.22 -0.91
CA ARG A 273 -30.44 -3.57 -0.19
C ARG A 273 -31.43 -4.59 0.38
N ASP A 274 -31.88 -5.53 -0.45
CA ASP A 274 -32.91 -6.51 -0.07
C ASP A 274 -32.37 -7.51 0.98
N ALA A 275 -31.07 -7.79 0.96
CA ALA A 275 -30.37 -8.57 1.99
C ALA A 275 -29.97 -7.76 3.23
N GLY A 276 -30.23 -6.45 3.27
CA GLY A 276 -29.88 -5.57 4.39
C GLY A 276 -28.37 -5.38 4.58
N LEU A 277 -27.57 -5.54 3.53
CA LEU A 277 -26.12 -5.40 3.58
C LEU A 277 -25.70 -3.92 3.53
N THR A 278 -24.79 -3.53 4.41
CA THR A 278 -24.18 -2.19 4.43
C THR A 278 -22.82 -2.15 3.73
N THR A 279 -22.37 -3.27 3.17
CA THR A 279 -21.11 -3.36 2.41
C THR A 279 -21.16 -2.42 1.22
N LYS A 280 -20.13 -1.58 1.09
CA LYS A 280 -20.03 -0.58 0.03
C LYS A 280 -19.76 -1.23 -1.32
N ILE A 281 -20.31 -0.63 -2.38
CA ILE A 281 -19.96 -0.98 -3.76
C ILE A 281 -19.05 0.13 -4.30
N ILE A 282 -17.82 -0.25 -4.68
CA ILE A 282 -16.82 0.62 -5.28
C ILE A 282 -16.64 0.21 -6.74
N VAL A 283 -16.76 1.14 -7.68
CA VAL A 283 -16.75 0.84 -9.11
C VAL A 283 -15.34 0.89 -9.71
N TYR A 284 -15.23 0.39 -10.93
CA TYR A 284 -14.03 0.40 -11.78
C TYR A 284 -12.92 -0.55 -11.35
N ASP A 285 -12.07 -0.21 -10.38
CA ASP A 285 -10.97 -1.07 -9.87
C ASP A 285 -9.94 -1.44 -10.95
N HIS A 286 -9.46 -0.42 -11.67
CA HIS A 286 -8.45 -0.56 -12.74
C HIS A 286 -7.69 0.76 -12.97
N ASN A 287 -6.93 0.87 -14.05
CA ASN A 287 -5.89 1.88 -14.21
C ASN A 287 -6.36 3.34 -14.32
N ALA A 288 -5.52 4.28 -13.88
CA ALA A 288 -5.82 5.72 -13.91
C ALA A 288 -5.91 6.34 -15.33
N ASP A 289 -5.76 5.55 -16.40
CA ASP A 289 -5.84 5.99 -17.80
C ASP A 289 -7.27 6.00 -18.39
N ARG A 290 -8.24 5.36 -17.72
CA ARG A 290 -9.64 5.26 -18.20
C ARG A 290 -10.66 5.78 -17.18
N THR A 291 -10.48 7.03 -16.76
CA THR A 291 -11.43 7.73 -15.87
C THR A 291 -12.83 7.87 -16.46
N ASP A 292 -13.00 7.76 -17.77
CA ASP A 292 -14.31 7.72 -18.44
C ASP A 292 -15.17 6.54 -17.96
N TYR A 293 -14.56 5.43 -17.57
CA TYR A 293 -15.27 4.24 -17.08
C TYR A 293 -16.07 4.56 -15.80
N PRO A 294 -15.45 4.93 -14.65
CA PRO A 294 -16.22 5.24 -13.44
C PRO A 294 -17.14 6.45 -13.63
N LEU A 295 -16.72 7.47 -14.40
CA LEU A 295 -17.55 8.65 -14.67
C LEU A 295 -18.87 8.30 -15.36
N SER A 296 -18.85 7.33 -16.30
CA SER A 296 -20.06 6.88 -17.00
C SER A 296 -21.03 6.16 -16.07
N ILE A 297 -20.54 5.35 -15.12
CA ILE A 297 -21.37 4.65 -14.15
C ILE A 297 -21.99 5.64 -13.16
N LEU A 298 -21.18 6.59 -12.66
CA LEU A 298 -21.64 7.62 -11.73
C LEU A 298 -22.68 8.57 -12.36
N ALA A 299 -22.70 8.69 -13.69
CA ALA A 299 -23.70 9.46 -14.42
C ALA A 299 -25.09 8.79 -14.49
N ASP A 300 -25.17 7.46 -14.35
CA ASP A 300 -26.46 6.75 -14.26
C ASP A 300 -26.99 6.82 -12.82
N ALA A 301 -28.06 7.58 -12.60
CA ALA A 301 -28.63 7.79 -11.27
C ALA A 301 -29.06 6.50 -10.55
N GLY A 302 -29.46 5.46 -11.29
CA GLY A 302 -29.88 4.19 -10.70
C GLY A 302 -28.70 3.32 -10.26
N ALA A 303 -27.56 3.39 -10.95
CA ALA A 303 -26.32 2.77 -10.48
C ALA A 303 -25.71 3.61 -9.34
N ASN A 304 -25.60 4.92 -9.53
CA ASN A 304 -24.95 5.85 -8.61
C ASN A 304 -25.59 5.87 -7.20
N ALA A 305 -26.88 5.56 -7.10
CA ALA A 305 -27.58 5.40 -5.82
C ALA A 305 -27.00 4.29 -4.92
N PHE A 306 -26.29 3.32 -5.48
CA PHE A 306 -25.66 2.20 -4.75
C PHE A 306 -24.14 2.32 -4.65
N VAL A 307 -23.52 3.27 -5.34
CA VAL A 307 -22.06 3.39 -5.45
C VAL A 307 -21.51 4.34 -4.38
N ASP A 308 -20.50 3.89 -3.63
CA ASP A 308 -19.80 4.71 -2.63
C ASP A 308 -18.65 5.53 -3.26
N GLY A 309 -18.00 4.98 -4.29
CA GLY A 309 -16.83 5.60 -4.90
C GLY A 309 -16.23 4.81 -6.04
N SER A 310 -15.04 5.21 -6.47
CA SER A 310 -14.30 4.58 -7.57
C SER A 310 -12.90 4.16 -7.12
N ALA A 311 -12.50 2.95 -7.52
CA ALA A 311 -11.20 2.37 -7.24
C ALA A 311 -10.25 2.47 -8.43
N PHE A 312 -8.97 2.71 -8.16
CA PHE A 312 -7.92 2.86 -9.15
C PHE A 312 -6.66 2.06 -8.85
N HIS A 313 -6.03 1.60 -9.92
CA HIS A 313 -4.68 1.02 -9.98
C HIS A 313 -3.75 2.00 -10.72
N LEU A 314 -2.43 1.78 -10.67
CA LEU A 314 -1.45 2.62 -11.40
C LEU A 314 -0.47 1.82 -12.26
N TYR A 315 -0.97 0.84 -13.03
CA TYR A 315 -0.19 0.19 -14.09
C TYR A 315 -0.17 0.99 -15.38
N ALA A 316 -1.16 1.87 -15.58
CA ALA A 316 -1.23 2.84 -16.65
C ALA A 316 -1.90 4.14 -16.19
N GLY A 317 -1.61 5.23 -16.89
CA GLY A 317 -2.15 6.56 -16.60
C GLY A 317 -1.30 7.38 -15.63
N ASP A 318 -1.90 8.43 -15.09
CA ASP A 318 -1.26 9.37 -14.16
C ASP A 318 -2.10 9.49 -12.89
N ILE A 319 -1.44 9.51 -11.73
CA ILE A 319 -2.15 9.54 -10.44
C ILE A 319 -3.05 10.78 -10.27
N SER A 320 -2.74 11.88 -10.95
CA SER A 320 -3.58 13.09 -10.90
C SER A 320 -4.97 12.89 -11.51
N ALA A 321 -5.14 11.86 -12.35
CA ALA A 321 -6.44 11.56 -12.97
C ALA A 321 -7.53 11.22 -11.94
N LEU A 322 -7.17 10.73 -10.76
CA LEU A 322 -8.09 10.49 -9.64
C LEU A 322 -8.85 11.77 -9.25
N SER A 323 -8.17 12.93 -9.28
CA SER A 323 -8.80 14.21 -8.97
C SER A 323 -9.87 14.61 -9.99
N ASN A 324 -9.77 14.16 -11.25
CA ASN A 324 -10.80 14.45 -12.25
C ASN A 324 -12.13 13.79 -11.88
N VAL A 325 -12.08 12.57 -11.32
CA VAL A 325 -13.27 11.84 -10.88
C VAL A 325 -13.87 12.48 -9.63
N HIS A 326 -13.03 12.83 -8.65
CA HIS A 326 -13.50 13.57 -7.48
C HIS A 326 -14.14 14.92 -7.85
N ASN A 327 -13.51 15.69 -8.74
CA ASN A 327 -14.04 17.01 -9.13
C ASN A 327 -15.39 16.90 -9.85
N ALA A 328 -15.63 15.82 -10.59
CA ALA A 328 -16.91 15.56 -11.26
C ALA A 328 -18.00 15.07 -10.28
N TYR A 329 -17.62 14.25 -9.28
CA TYR A 329 -18.52 13.67 -8.28
C TYR A 329 -17.93 13.82 -6.87
N PRO A 330 -17.95 15.02 -6.27
CA PRO A 330 -17.25 15.31 -5.02
C PRO A 330 -17.87 14.65 -3.78
N ASP A 331 -19.12 14.17 -3.90
CA ASP A 331 -19.82 13.38 -2.89
C ASP A 331 -19.42 11.89 -2.91
N LYS A 332 -18.61 11.46 -3.89
CA LYS A 332 -18.13 10.09 -4.04
C LYS A 332 -16.68 9.95 -3.64
N SER A 333 -16.38 8.84 -2.99
CA SER A 333 -15.04 8.53 -2.51
C SER A 333 -14.12 8.09 -3.66
N VAL A 334 -12.82 8.34 -3.49
CA VAL A 334 -11.77 7.79 -4.36
C VAL A 334 -10.92 6.82 -3.56
N TYR A 335 -10.56 5.70 -4.18
CA TYR A 335 -9.80 4.61 -3.58
C TYR A 335 -8.62 4.21 -4.46
N PHE A 336 -7.49 3.89 -3.84
CA PHE A 336 -6.32 3.32 -4.50
C PHE A 336 -6.12 1.89 -4.00
N THR A 337 -6.44 0.92 -4.85
CA THR A 337 -6.70 -0.45 -4.42
C THR A 337 -5.62 -1.43 -4.82
N GLU A 338 -4.68 -1.03 -5.70
CA GLU A 338 -3.64 -1.94 -6.16
C GLU A 338 -2.46 -1.26 -6.85
N GLN A 339 -1.24 -1.67 -6.46
CA GLN A 339 -0.02 -1.56 -7.26
C GLN A 339 1.01 -2.58 -6.76
N TRP A 340 1.70 -3.29 -7.67
CA TRP A 340 2.77 -4.21 -7.30
C TRP A 340 4.16 -3.55 -7.31
N VAL A 341 5.07 -4.13 -6.51
CA VAL A 341 6.52 -3.96 -6.67
C VAL A 341 7.09 -5.20 -7.34
N GLY A 342 8.00 -4.99 -8.29
CA GLY A 342 8.58 -6.09 -9.06
C GLY A 342 9.87 -6.69 -8.57
N GLY A 343 10.02 -7.98 -8.87
CA GLY A 343 11.26 -8.74 -8.72
C GLY A 343 12.11 -8.75 -10.01
N PRO A 344 13.46 -8.72 -9.90
CA PRO A 344 14.25 -8.38 -8.72
C PRO A 344 14.10 -6.88 -8.40
N GLY A 345 13.74 -6.55 -7.15
CA GLY A 345 13.41 -5.17 -6.78
C GLY A 345 14.58 -4.20 -6.79
N ASN A 346 14.29 -2.92 -7.02
CA ASN A 346 15.21 -1.80 -6.90
C ASN A 346 14.77 -0.94 -5.70
N PHE A 347 15.20 -1.32 -4.50
CA PHE A 347 14.71 -0.71 -3.26
C PHE A 347 14.66 0.82 -3.28
N GLY A 348 15.75 1.50 -3.69
CA GLY A 348 15.78 2.96 -3.73
C GLY A 348 14.85 3.57 -4.78
N GLY A 349 14.78 2.95 -5.96
CA GLY A 349 13.88 3.38 -7.04
C GLY A 349 12.41 3.16 -6.70
N ASP A 350 12.09 1.97 -6.20
CA ASP A 350 10.75 1.54 -5.82
C ASP A 350 10.24 2.38 -4.64
N LEU A 351 11.06 2.57 -3.60
CA LEU A 351 10.74 3.45 -2.46
C LEU A 351 10.41 4.85 -2.95
N LYS A 352 11.24 5.41 -3.84
CA LYS A 352 11.03 6.74 -4.39
C LYS A 352 9.73 6.84 -5.18
N TRP A 353 9.50 5.92 -6.09
CA TRP A 353 8.34 5.96 -6.97
C TRP A 353 7.03 5.72 -6.21
N HIS A 354 6.97 4.71 -5.33
CA HIS A 354 5.76 4.35 -4.61
C HIS A 354 5.39 5.38 -3.54
N ILE A 355 6.36 5.94 -2.80
CA ILE A 355 6.08 7.04 -1.87
C ILE A 355 5.54 8.26 -2.62
N THR A 356 6.18 8.64 -3.73
CA THR A 356 5.81 9.83 -4.50
C THR A 356 4.42 9.69 -5.12
N ASN A 357 4.16 8.58 -5.81
CA ASN A 357 2.94 8.41 -6.58
C ASN A 357 1.79 7.84 -5.77
N LEU A 358 2.05 6.97 -4.79
CA LEU A 358 0.97 6.27 -4.10
C LEU A 358 0.68 6.90 -2.74
N ILE A 359 1.63 6.87 -1.81
CA ILE A 359 1.37 7.40 -0.47
C ILE A 359 1.10 8.90 -0.51
N ILE A 360 1.95 9.68 -1.19
CA ILE A 360 1.76 11.12 -1.39
C ILE A 360 0.76 11.36 -2.52
N GLY A 361 1.02 10.83 -3.71
CA GLY A 361 0.26 11.15 -4.91
C GLY A 361 -1.22 10.76 -4.80
N ALA A 362 -1.54 9.53 -4.43
CA ALA A 362 -2.94 9.08 -4.37
C ALA A 362 -3.72 9.85 -3.29
N THR A 363 -3.15 10.06 -2.10
CA THR A 363 -3.83 10.80 -1.02
C THR A 363 -3.95 12.28 -1.33
N ARG A 364 -3.00 12.89 -2.05
CA ARG A 364 -3.16 14.27 -2.56
C ARG A 364 -4.21 14.37 -3.67
N ASN A 365 -4.54 13.26 -4.32
CA ASN A 365 -5.60 13.13 -5.31
C ASN A 365 -6.82 12.38 -4.75
N TRP A 366 -7.21 12.76 -3.53
CA TRP A 366 -8.47 12.36 -2.87
C TRP A 366 -8.62 10.89 -2.48
N SER A 367 -7.62 10.04 -2.72
CA SER A 367 -7.69 8.67 -2.27
C SER A 367 -7.80 8.59 -0.75
N ARG A 368 -8.72 7.75 -0.28
CA ARG A 368 -8.95 7.49 1.14
C ARG A 368 -8.09 6.34 1.66
N ASN A 369 -7.53 5.53 0.78
CA ASN A 369 -6.63 4.43 1.12
C ASN A 369 -5.47 4.34 0.11
N VAL A 370 -4.47 3.53 0.45
CA VAL A 370 -3.47 3.05 -0.50
C VAL A 370 -3.15 1.61 -0.16
N LEU A 371 -3.35 0.71 -1.12
CA LEU A 371 -3.04 -0.71 -1.00
C LEU A 371 -1.92 -1.07 -1.99
N GLU A 372 -0.80 -1.54 -1.45
CA GLU A 372 0.19 -2.27 -2.23
C GLU A 372 -0.33 -3.68 -2.55
N TRP A 373 0.26 -4.35 -3.54
CA TRP A 373 -0.23 -5.64 -3.97
C TRP A 373 0.03 -6.76 -2.97
N ASN A 374 0.90 -7.69 -3.31
CA ASN A 374 1.02 -8.93 -2.56
C ASN A 374 1.62 -8.68 -1.17
N LEU A 375 0.96 -9.11 -0.09
CA LEU A 375 1.52 -8.99 1.26
C LEU A 375 2.77 -9.88 1.43
N ALA A 376 2.73 -11.11 0.92
CA ALA A 376 3.82 -12.06 0.98
C ALA A 376 3.96 -12.85 -0.33
N SER A 377 5.20 -13.12 -0.70
CA SER A 377 5.58 -14.07 -1.75
C SER A 377 6.74 -14.94 -1.26
N ASP A 378 7.00 -16.06 -1.90
CA ASP A 378 8.25 -16.80 -1.69
C ASP A 378 9.43 -16.14 -2.44
N ALA A 379 10.61 -16.75 -2.36
CA ALA A 379 11.82 -16.25 -3.03
C ALA A 379 11.76 -16.32 -4.57
N ASN A 380 10.82 -17.09 -5.13
CA ASN A 380 10.53 -17.21 -6.56
C ASN A 380 9.28 -16.44 -6.98
N TYR A 381 8.79 -15.52 -6.12
CA TYR A 381 7.58 -14.71 -6.34
C TYR A 381 6.28 -15.51 -6.42
N GLY A 382 6.28 -16.74 -5.88
CA GLY A 382 5.10 -17.60 -5.77
C GLY A 382 4.35 -17.44 -4.45
N PRO A 383 3.24 -18.18 -4.29
CA PRO A 383 2.58 -18.94 -5.34
C PRO A 383 1.77 -18.02 -6.27
N HIS A 384 1.64 -18.42 -7.53
CA HIS A 384 0.79 -17.78 -8.52
C HIS A 384 0.19 -18.83 -9.45
N THR A 385 -0.90 -18.50 -10.10
CA THR A 385 -1.54 -19.34 -11.11
C THR A 385 -0.70 -19.39 -12.40
N SER A 386 -1.00 -20.34 -13.28
CA SER A 386 -0.45 -20.30 -14.65
C SER A 386 -0.98 -19.07 -15.39
N GLY A 387 -0.07 -18.23 -15.90
CA GLY A 387 -0.40 -16.96 -16.55
C GLY A 387 -0.58 -15.76 -15.60
N GLY A 388 -0.52 -15.98 -14.29
CA GLY A 388 -0.50 -14.92 -13.29
C GLY A 388 0.85 -14.20 -13.19
N CYS A 389 0.93 -13.19 -12.34
CA CYS A 389 2.15 -12.40 -12.18
C CYS A 389 3.33 -13.21 -11.62
N SER A 390 4.32 -13.51 -12.46
CA SER A 390 5.48 -14.34 -12.10
C SER A 390 6.67 -13.57 -11.51
N ASN A 391 6.51 -12.27 -11.28
CA ASN A 391 7.53 -11.39 -10.71
C ASN A 391 6.95 -10.40 -9.69
N CYS A 392 5.74 -10.66 -9.18
CA CYS A 392 5.12 -9.84 -8.16
C CYS A 392 5.74 -10.12 -6.79
N MET A 393 6.65 -9.25 -6.37
CA MET A 393 7.33 -9.37 -5.10
C MET A 393 6.41 -8.93 -3.97
N GLY A 394 6.27 -9.77 -2.95
CA GLY A 394 5.51 -9.40 -1.76
C GLY A 394 6.19 -8.32 -0.93
N ALA A 395 5.43 -7.62 -0.08
CA ALA A 395 6.00 -6.82 0.99
C ALA A 395 6.90 -7.64 1.92
N LEU A 396 6.61 -8.94 2.01
CA LEU A 396 7.42 -9.94 2.66
C LEU A 396 7.90 -11.00 1.65
N THR A 397 9.14 -11.44 1.79
CA THR A 397 9.61 -12.70 1.21
C THR A 397 9.68 -13.76 2.30
N ILE A 398 8.95 -14.87 2.13
CA ILE A 398 8.91 -15.99 3.07
C ILE A 398 9.57 -17.21 2.43
N SER A 399 10.77 -17.55 2.89
CA SER A 399 11.54 -18.70 2.40
C SER A 399 12.49 -19.21 3.48
N GLY A 400 11.99 -19.98 4.43
CA GLY A 400 12.72 -20.43 5.62
C GLY A 400 12.91 -19.33 6.69
N SER A 401 13.01 -18.07 6.27
CA SER A 401 12.93 -16.87 7.12
C SER A 401 12.00 -15.83 6.47
N VAL A 402 11.61 -14.82 7.25
CA VAL A 402 10.77 -13.70 6.77
C VAL A 402 11.65 -12.47 6.52
N THR A 403 11.73 -12.02 5.27
CA THR A 403 12.45 -10.80 4.87
C THR A 403 11.47 -9.70 4.52
N ARG A 404 11.74 -8.46 4.96
CA ARG A 404 10.92 -7.28 4.65
C ARG A 404 11.46 -6.61 3.38
N ASN A 405 10.63 -6.50 2.37
CA ASN A 405 10.93 -5.81 1.11
C ASN A 405 10.51 -4.35 1.16
N VAL A 406 10.73 -3.62 0.06
CA VAL A 406 10.47 -2.18 0.00
C VAL A 406 9.02 -1.80 0.33
N SER A 407 8.02 -2.57 -0.12
CA SER A 407 6.60 -2.30 0.17
C SER A 407 6.27 -2.31 1.67
N TYR A 408 7.01 -3.10 2.47
CA TYR A 408 6.88 -3.08 3.93
C TYR A 408 7.16 -1.68 4.49
N TYR A 409 8.24 -1.05 4.04
CA TYR A 409 8.65 0.27 4.51
C TYR A 409 7.78 1.38 3.91
N ILE A 410 7.36 1.25 2.65
CA ILE A 410 6.45 2.19 1.99
C ILE A 410 5.15 2.34 2.79
N ILE A 411 4.46 1.23 3.05
CA ILE A 411 3.22 1.23 3.83
C ILE A 411 3.51 1.56 5.30
N GLY A 412 4.62 1.09 5.87
CA GLY A 412 5.00 1.37 7.26
C GLY A 412 5.16 2.87 7.56
N HIS A 413 5.66 3.66 6.60
CA HIS A 413 5.73 5.12 6.73
C HIS A 413 4.37 5.80 6.82
N ALA A 414 3.31 5.17 6.31
CA ALA A 414 1.94 5.68 6.35
C ALA A 414 1.13 5.05 7.49
N ALA A 415 0.91 3.73 7.45
CA ALA A 415 0.03 2.96 8.34
C ALA A 415 0.33 3.17 9.83
N LYS A 416 1.63 3.33 10.18
CA LYS A 416 2.06 3.50 11.57
C LYS A 416 1.61 4.83 12.16
N PHE A 417 1.58 5.89 11.34
CA PHE A 417 1.40 7.25 11.83
C PHE A 417 0.04 7.85 11.44
N ILE A 418 -0.51 7.45 10.29
CA ILE A 418 -1.76 7.94 9.73
C ILE A 418 -2.84 6.87 9.96
N ARG A 419 -3.45 6.92 11.14
CA ARG A 419 -4.48 5.95 11.57
C ARG A 419 -5.82 6.22 10.87
N PRO A 420 -6.72 5.21 10.76
CA PRO A 420 -8.08 5.44 10.30
C PRO A 420 -8.75 6.61 11.01
N GLY A 421 -9.42 7.46 10.24
CA GLY A 421 -10.03 8.71 10.73
C GLY A 421 -9.09 9.91 10.75
N ALA A 422 -7.80 9.76 10.43
CA ALA A 422 -6.94 10.91 10.15
C ALA A 422 -7.50 11.69 8.94
N VAL A 423 -7.37 13.01 8.99
CA VAL A 423 -7.86 13.92 7.93
C VAL A 423 -6.66 14.49 7.20
N ARG A 424 -6.64 14.43 5.86
CA ARG A 424 -5.62 15.12 5.08
C ARG A 424 -5.78 16.63 5.27
N ILE A 425 -4.67 17.33 5.49
CA ILE A 425 -4.63 18.78 5.69
C ILE A 425 -3.75 19.48 4.66
N GLY A 426 -3.78 20.81 4.65
CA GLY A 426 -3.00 21.65 3.74
C GLY A 426 -1.49 21.45 3.90
N SER A 427 -0.82 21.18 2.80
CA SER A 427 0.63 21.37 2.66
C SER A 427 1.01 21.77 1.24
N ASP A 428 1.93 22.72 1.12
CA ASP A 428 2.41 23.18 -0.18
C ASP A 428 3.23 22.10 -0.89
N ASN A 429 3.21 22.16 -2.23
CA ASN A 429 3.91 21.20 -3.07
C ASN A 429 5.32 21.73 -3.38
N ASN A 430 6.34 21.02 -2.92
CA ASN A 430 7.74 21.30 -3.26
C ASN A 430 8.23 20.22 -4.24
N SER A 431 8.82 20.63 -5.36
CA SER A 431 9.28 19.69 -6.40
C SER A 431 10.37 18.75 -5.92
N THR A 432 11.22 19.20 -4.98
CA THR A 432 12.31 18.41 -4.40
C THR A 432 11.86 17.64 -3.16
N PHE A 433 10.95 18.21 -2.38
CA PHE A 433 10.40 17.59 -1.18
C PHE A 433 8.91 17.31 -1.36
N ASN A 434 8.60 16.26 -2.11
CA ASN A 434 7.21 15.83 -2.24
C ASN A 434 6.70 15.40 -0.88
N ASN A 435 5.51 15.84 -0.53
CA ASN A 435 4.99 15.69 0.82
C ASN A 435 3.46 15.61 0.88
N VAL A 436 2.96 15.08 1.98
CA VAL A 436 1.54 15.16 2.35
C VAL A 436 1.41 15.26 3.87
N ALA A 437 0.45 16.05 4.33
CA ALA A 437 0.20 16.28 5.74
C ALA A 437 -1.18 15.76 6.18
N PHE A 438 -1.26 15.29 7.43
CA PHE A 438 -2.48 14.79 8.04
C PHE A 438 -2.61 15.28 9.49
N LYS A 439 -3.86 15.43 9.94
CA LYS A 439 -4.21 15.59 11.34
C LYS A 439 -4.85 14.30 11.84
N ARG A 440 -4.28 13.72 12.88
CA ARG A 440 -4.75 12.48 13.49
C ARG A 440 -5.94 12.73 14.43
N PRO A 441 -6.74 11.70 14.74
CA PRO A 441 -7.83 11.81 15.73
C PRO A 441 -7.37 12.21 17.14
N ASP A 442 -6.13 11.88 17.52
CA ASP A 442 -5.53 12.28 18.80
C ASP A 442 -4.97 13.71 18.80
N GLY A 443 -5.20 14.47 17.73
CA GLY A 443 -4.81 15.87 17.60
C GLY A 443 -3.38 16.09 17.08
N LYS A 444 -2.57 15.04 16.98
CA LYS A 444 -1.20 15.13 16.43
C LYS A 444 -1.19 15.37 14.94
N HIS A 445 -0.13 16.00 14.45
CA HIS A 445 0.10 16.21 13.03
C HIS A 445 1.11 15.19 12.52
N VAL A 446 0.94 14.77 11.26
CA VAL A 446 1.88 13.91 10.56
C VAL A 446 2.23 14.56 9.24
N LEU A 447 3.51 14.72 8.95
CA LEU A 447 4.01 15.12 7.64
C LEU A 447 4.90 14.01 7.09
N LEU A 448 4.51 13.42 5.97
CA LEU A 448 5.34 12.48 5.23
C LEU A 448 6.04 13.23 4.11
N VAL A 449 7.37 13.10 4.02
CA VAL A 449 8.21 13.79 3.05
C VAL A 449 9.17 12.82 2.40
N ILE A 450 9.36 12.91 1.09
CA ILE A 450 10.47 12.27 0.38
C ILE A 450 11.36 13.32 -0.28
N ASN A 451 12.67 13.17 -0.16
CA ASN A 451 13.63 13.96 -0.92
C ASN A 451 13.86 13.31 -2.29
N THR A 452 13.30 13.88 -3.34
CA THR A 452 13.46 13.41 -4.72
C THR A 452 14.66 14.03 -5.44
N GLY A 453 15.36 14.97 -4.79
CA GLY A 453 16.59 15.57 -5.26
C GLY A 453 17.76 14.57 -5.33
N SER A 454 18.89 15.03 -5.85
CA SER A 454 20.08 14.20 -6.10
C SER A 454 21.14 14.26 -4.98
N SER A 455 20.87 14.99 -3.88
CA SER A 455 21.80 15.15 -2.77
C SER A 455 21.05 15.20 -1.43
N GLN A 456 21.79 15.01 -0.33
CA GLN A 456 21.29 15.36 0.99
C GLN A 456 21.00 16.86 1.06
N GLN A 457 19.86 17.23 1.63
CA GLN A 457 19.43 18.62 1.71
C GLN A 457 18.67 18.90 3.01
N ALA A 458 18.85 20.11 3.53
CA ALA A 458 18.06 20.65 4.62
C ALA A 458 16.81 21.35 4.05
N PHE A 459 15.70 21.27 4.78
CA PHE A 459 14.46 21.98 4.46
C PHE A 459 13.76 22.38 5.76
N ASN A 460 12.83 23.32 5.68
CA ASN A 460 12.01 23.72 6.81
C ASN A 460 10.65 23.03 6.76
N ILE A 461 10.16 22.61 7.91
CA ILE A 461 8.74 22.37 8.16
C ILE A 461 8.24 23.59 8.93
N LYS A 462 7.25 24.30 8.37
CA LYS A 462 6.64 25.48 8.99
C LYS A 462 5.21 25.18 9.40
N TYR A 463 4.90 25.42 10.67
CA TYR A 463 3.57 25.24 11.26
C TYR A 463 3.33 26.32 12.32
N ASN A 464 2.17 26.96 12.30
CA ASN A 464 1.79 28.05 13.21
C ASN A 464 2.87 29.16 13.37
N GLY A 465 3.47 29.55 12.24
CA GLY A 465 4.48 30.61 12.19
C GLY A 465 5.88 30.21 12.64
N LYS A 466 6.06 29.02 13.21
CA LYS A 466 7.35 28.49 13.66
C LYS A 466 7.94 27.52 12.66
N ILE A 467 9.26 27.39 12.64
CA ILE A 467 9.97 26.46 11.76
C ILE A 467 10.80 25.46 12.56
N VAL A 468 10.97 24.28 11.96
CA VAL A 468 11.98 23.29 12.34
C VAL A 468 12.72 22.83 11.08
N THR A 469 14.01 22.54 11.18
CA THR A 469 14.86 22.27 10.00
C THR A 469 15.46 20.86 10.05
N PRO A 470 14.76 19.84 9.54
CA PRO A 470 15.35 18.52 9.29
C PRO A 470 16.33 18.52 8.11
N VAL A 471 17.09 17.42 8.02
CA VAL A 471 17.98 17.10 6.90
C VAL A 471 17.64 15.71 6.40
N LEU A 472 17.50 15.54 5.09
CA LEU A 472 17.11 14.25 4.49
C LEU A 472 18.05 13.88 3.33
N PRO A 473 18.66 12.67 3.34
CA PRO A 473 19.45 12.17 2.22
C PRO A 473 18.65 12.07 0.91
N SER A 474 19.34 12.03 -0.23
CA SER A 474 18.72 11.79 -1.54
C SER A 474 17.96 10.48 -1.55
N GLY A 475 16.70 10.49 -2.01
CA GLY A 475 15.83 9.31 -2.09
C GLY A 475 15.32 8.78 -0.75
N ALA A 476 15.67 9.43 0.37
CA ALA A 476 15.15 9.04 1.68
C ALA A 476 13.74 9.61 1.91
N VAL A 477 12.92 8.84 2.63
CA VAL A 477 11.59 9.23 3.09
C VAL A 477 11.61 9.38 4.61
N ALA A 478 10.85 10.35 5.10
CA ALA A 478 10.66 10.60 6.52
C ALA A 478 9.19 10.82 6.86
N SER A 479 8.76 10.28 8.00
CA SER A 479 7.48 10.61 8.64
C SER A 479 7.76 11.43 9.90
N PHE A 480 7.32 12.68 9.92
CA PHE A 480 7.46 13.62 11.03
C PHE A 480 6.17 13.73 11.82
N ILE A 481 6.24 13.72 13.15
CA ILE A 481 5.07 13.73 14.04
C ILE A 481 5.27 14.76 15.16
N TRP A 482 4.28 15.61 15.40
CA TRP A 482 4.29 16.62 16.48
C TRP A 482 2.90 16.90 17.05
#